data_AF-A0A7S4PTU6-F1
#
_entry.id   AF-A0A7S4PTU6-F1
#
_cell.length_a   1.000
_cell.length_b   1.000
_cell.length_c   1.000
_cell.angle_alpha   90.00
_cell.angle_beta   90.00
_cell.angle_gamma   90.00
#
_symmetry.space_group_name_H-M   'P 1'
#
loop_
_entity.id
_entity.type
_entity.pdbx_description
1 polymer ?
#
loop_
_entity_poly.entity_id
_entity_poly.type
_entity_poly.pdbx_seq_one_letter_code
_entity_poly.pdbx_strand_id
1 'polypeptide(L)'
;MGWHSRSYPGRLCCWVPLGGLCLLAVGQCAGWPRSPPGPPHTACFLLLPGGGAAGPRAGLLRAAHAWGGSRARRDSSQLQHPIWACAAMPEWEALMGGSAAAGAAPVAASLASGLAWSAVSGAAVLYIVISFTEYAYHRYVQHLDLNRLGVYQFARQVLGAPTLVGDFHMLHHRETLDDMSIEPLSKDAFPDATVHRGTSATWLSFFKMAFIVMLQACIPLTALGWSLPAAAVAVLSSTLLHLRAYNSLHPQLHGLPNVTLAEGPPSFPPGSFYESGYARWLRQYHVVHHRSRASRNFNVCCPLVDHLLGTHAEV
;
A
#
# COMPACT_ATOMS: atom_id res chain seq x y z
N MET A 1 -6.06 -47.63 7.85
CA MET A 1 -6.23 -46.17 7.93
C MET A 1 -5.31 -45.55 6.89
N GLY A 2 -5.89 -45.12 5.77
CA GLY A 2 -5.18 -44.80 4.53
C GLY A 2 -4.51 -43.44 4.57
N TRP A 3 -3.23 -43.40 4.23
CA TRP A 3 -2.47 -42.20 3.92
C TRP A 3 -2.59 -41.93 2.42
N HIS A 4 -3.23 -40.83 2.03
CA HIS A 4 -3.18 -40.36 0.66
C HIS A 4 -1.89 -39.55 0.44
N SER A 5 -0.88 -40.19 -0.13
CA SER A 5 0.26 -39.51 -0.75
C SER A 5 -0.18 -38.85 -2.06
N ARG A 6 -0.14 -37.52 -2.15
CA ARG A 6 -0.17 -36.83 -3.45
C ARG A 6 1.26 -36.70 -3.97
N SER A 7 1.55 -37.48 -5.01
CA SER A 7 2.75 -37.38 -5.83
C SER A 7 2.67 -36.12 -6.70
N TYR A 8 3.60 -35.19 -6.55
CA TYR A 8 3.86 -34.15 -7.55
C TYR A 8 4.93 -34.67 -8.54
N PRO A 9 4.68 -34.72 -9.85
CA PRO A 9 5.71 -35.09 -10.81
C PRO A 9 6.63 -33.88 -11.06
N GLY A 10 7.94 -34.12 -10.93
CA GLY A 10 8.96 -33.30 -11.58
C GLY A 10 9.68 -32.29 -10.68
N ARG A 11 10.67 -32.78 -9.91
CA ARG A 11 12.06 -32.29 -9.79
C ARG A 11 12.68 -32.87 -8.51
N LEU A 12 13.43 -33.96 -8.69
CA LEU A 12 14.36 -34.45 -7.68
C LEU A 12 15.67 -33.69 -7.88
N CYS A 13 16.01 -32.79 -6.97
CA CYS A 13 17.37 -32.29 -6.83
C CYS A 13 18.10 -33.19 -5.83
N CYS A 14 18.88 -34.15 -6.33
CA CYS A 14 19.83 -34.88 -5.50
C CYS A 14 21.06 -33.99 -5.28
N TRP A 15 21.39 -33.74 -4.02
CA TRP A 15 22.68 -33.17 -3.62
C TRP A 15 23.63 -34.32 -3.27
N VAL A 16 24.79 -34.37 -3.93
CA VAL A 16 25.92 -35.20 -3.51
C VAL A 16 27.04 -34.24 -3.10
N PRO A 17 27.55 -34.29 -1.87
CA PRO A 17 28.61 -33.40 -1.45
C PRO A 17 29.95 -33.93 -1.95
N LEU A 18 30.62 -33.17 -2.81
CA LEU A 18 32.06 -33.30 -3.05
C LEU A 18 32.68 -31.90 -2.94
N GLY A 19 33.59 -31.77 -1.97
CA GLY A 19 34.45 -30.62 -1.66
C GLY A 19 34.32 -29.36 -2.52
N GLY A 20 33.52 -28.40 -2.03
CA GLY A 20 33.86 -26.97 -2.15
C GLY A 20 33.71 -26.29 -3.52
N LEU A 21 33.00 -26.85 -4.50
CA LEU A 21 32.63 -26.11 -5.73
C LEU A 21 31.19 -26.40 -6.15
N CYS A 22 30.41 -25.33 -6.41
CA CYS A 22 29.10 -25.42 -7.06
C CYS A 22 29.21 -24.94 -8.51
N LEU A 23 29.09 -25.88 -9.45
CA LEU A 23 28.86 -25.62 -10.88
C LEU A 23 27.37 -25.76 -11.17
N LEU A 24 26.74 -24.67 -11.63
CA LEU A 24 25.36 -24.71 -12.10
C LEU A 24 25.37 -25.04 -13.60
N ALA A 25 25.18 -26.32 -13.95
CA ALA A 25 24.94 -26.73 -15.34
C ALA A 25 23.44 -26.72 -15.62
N VAL A 26 22.97 -25.78 -16.46
CA VAL A 26 21.60 -25.77 -16.97
C VAL A 26 21.58 -26.43 -18.35
N GLY A 27 21.24 -27.71 -18.40
CA GLY A 27 20.99 -28.42 -19.66
C GLY A 27 19.53 -28.31 -20.08
N GLN A 28 19.26 -27.80 -21.29
CA GLN A 28 17.95 -27.89 -21.93
C GLN A 28 17.77 -29.31 -22.51
N CYS A 29 16.68 -29.99 -22.12
CA CYS A 29 16.20 -31.17 -22.83
C CYS A 29 15.08 -30.74 -23.78
N ALA A 30 15.36 -30.78 -25.08
CA ALA A 30 14.34 -30.74 -26.14
C ALA A 30 14.57 -31.93 -27.07
N GLY A 31 13.48 -32.61 -27.44
CA GLY A 31 13.51 -33.81 -28.28
C GLY A 31 13.54 -33.51 -29.78
N TRP A 32 14.42 -34.26 -30.47
CA TRP A 32 14.43 -34.73 -31.88
C TRP A 32 14.69 -33.73 -33.03
N PRO A 33 15.26 -34.17 -34.20
CA PRO A 33 16.01 -35.38 -34.55
C PRO A 33 17.43 -35.11 -35.14
N ARG A 34 18.11 -36.20 -35.55
CA ARG A 34 19.54 -36.37 -35.92
C ARG A 34 20.08 -35.49 -37.06
N SER A 35 21.31 -34.96 -36.89
CA SER A 35 22.38 -34.74 -37.92
C SER A 35 23.71 -34.27 -37.25
N PRO A 36 24.90 -34.40 -37.91
CA PRO A 36 26.18 -34.82 -37.29
C PRO A 36 27.11 -33.69 -36.77
N PRO A 37 28.25 -34.00 -36.11
CA PRO A 37 28.92 -33.04 -35.22
C PRO A 37 29.88 -32.09 -35.94
N GLY A 38 29.82 -30.81 -35.57
CA GLY A 38 30.85 -29.80 -35.83
C GLY A 38 31.81 -29.65 -34.63
N PRO A 39 33.01 -29.06 -34.84
CA PRO A 39 34.10 -29.05 -33.86
C PRO A 39 33.89 -28.07 -32.69
N PRO A 40 34.60 -28.26 -31.55
CA PRO A 40 34.31 -27.54 -30.31
C PRO A 40 34.80 -26.09 -30.33
N HIS A 41 33.96 -25.17 -29.85
CA HIS A 41 34.36 -23.81 -29.53
C HIS A 41 34.97 -23.72 -28.12
N THR A 42 36.11 -23.06 -28.06
CA THR A 42 36.92 -22.74 -26.88
C THR A 42 36.15 -21.87 -25.89
N ALA A 43 36.00 -22.33 -24.64
CA ALA A 43 35.47 -21.52 -23.54
C ALA A 43 36.58 -20.63 -22.95
N CYS A 44 36.35 -19.32 -22.91
CA CYS A 44 37.23 -18.36 -22.26
C CYS A 44 36.72 -18.14 -20.82
N PHE A 45 37.53 -18.50 -19.81
CA PHE A 45 37.24 -18.27 -18.39
C PHE A 45 37.91 -16.98 -17.94
N LEU A 46 37.12 -16.03 -17.43
CA LEU A 46 37.63 -14.85 -16.74
C LEU A 46 37.52 -15.11 -15.22
N LEU A 47 38.68 -15.27 -14.57
CA LEU A 47 38.82 -15.34 -13.11
C LEU A 47 38.88 -13.92 -12.54
N LEU A 48 38.08 -13.62 -11.53
CA LEU A 48 38.27 -12.44 -10.67
C LEU A 48 38.66 -12.91 -9.26
N PRO A 49 39.67 -12.28 -8.62
CA PRO A 49 40.13 -12.67 -7.29
C PRO A 49 39.17 -12.19 -6.20
N GLY A 50 38.95 -13.08 -5.22
CA GLY A 50 38.25 -12.78 -3.98
C GLY A 50 39.11 -11.95 -3.03
N GLY A 51 38.51 -10.90 -2.47
CA GLY A 51 39.08 -10.11 -1.38
C GLY A 51 38.21 -10.26 -0.14
N GLY A 52 38.74 -10.95 0.88
CA GLY A 52 38.19 -10.93 2.23
C GLY A 52 38.71 -9.73 3.01
N ALA A 53 37.90 -9.20 3.92
CA ALA A 53 38.36 -8.39 5.04
C ALA A 53 37.35 -8.48 6.19
N ALA A 54 37.88 -8.75 7.38
CA ALA A 54 37.15 -8.90 8.64
C ALA A 54 37.34 -7.67 9.55
N GLY A 55 36.32 -7.39 10.36
CA GLY A 55 36.40 -6.70 11.66
C GLY A 55 35.92 -5.23 11.73
N PRO A 56 35.70 -4.64 12.92
CA PRO A 56 35.29 -5.22 14.21
C PRO A 56 34.04 -4.53 14.84
N ARG A 57 33.50 -5.16 15.89
CA ARG A 57 32.44 -4.66 16.80
C ARG A 57 33.01 -3.65 17.82
N ALA A 58 32.26 -2.60 18.19
CA ALA A 58 32.05 -2.13 19.57
C ALA A 58 31.22 -0.83 19.65
N GLY A 59 30.35 -0.74 20.67
CA GLY A 59 30.01 0.55 21.32
C GLY A 59 28.60 1.10 21.07
N LEU A 60 27.58 0.59 21.77
CA LEU A 60 26.27 1.25 21.88
C LEU A 60 26.07 1.73 23.33
N LEU A 61 26.26 3.04 23.51
CA LEU A 61 25.99 3.78 24.74
C LEU A 61 24.49 3.98 24.92
N ARG A 62 24.02 3.66 26.13
CA ARG A 62 22.71 4.04 26.66
C ARG A 62 22.69 5.54 26.96
N ALA A 63 21.62 6.22 26.56
CA ALA A 63 21.18 7.45 27.20
C ALA A 63 19.65 7.47 27.24
N ALA A 64 19.10 7.24 28.43
CA ALA A 64 17.69 7.45 28.74
C ALA A 64 17.51 8.92 29.12
N HIS A 65 16.65 9.65 28.41
CA HIS A 65 16.14 10.94 28.85
C HIS A 65 14.72 10.77 29.37
N ALA A 66 14.58 10.89 30.68
CA ALA A 66 13.32 11.06 31.37
C ALA A 66 12.80 12.49 31.13
N TRP A 67 11.60 12.61 30.56
CA TRP A 67 10.89 13.89 30.44
C TRP A 67 9.85 13.96 31.55
N GLY A 68 10.19 14.70 32.61
CA GLY A 68 9.24 15.12 33.65
C GLY A 68 8.47 16.35 33.17
N GLY A 69 7.16 16.20 32.98
CA GLY A 69 6.24 17.29 32.65
C GLY A 69 5.37 17.65 33.84
N SER A 70 5.66 18.79 34.47
CA SER A 70 4.93 19.37 35.59
C SER A 70 3.53 19.83 35.19
N ARG A 71 2.51 19.40 35.94
CA ARG A 71 1.13 19.91 35.86
C ARG A 71 1.07 21.34 36.42
N ALA A 72 0.83 22.32 35.56
CA ALA A 72 0.36 23.64 35.98
C ALA A 72 -1.18 23.64 36.05
N ARG A 73 -1.69 23.64 37.27
CA ARG A 73 -3.11 23.88 37.62
C ARG A 73 -3.37 25.37 37.42
N ARG A 74 -4.23 25.74 36.47
CA ARG A 74 -4.64 27.14 36.26
C ARG A 74 -6.02 27.32 36.88
N ASP A 75 -6.06 27.99 38.02
CA ASP A 75 -7.28 28.45 38.68
C ASP A 75 -8.05 29.38 37.75
N SER A 76 -9.33 29.07 37.55
CA SER A 76 -10.30 29.91 36.88
C SER A 76 -11.29 30.43 37.92
N SER A 77 -10.91 31.49 38.60
CA SER A 77 -11.84 32.30 39.40
C SER A 77 -11.61 33.77 39.07
N GLN A 78 -12.72 34.47 38.88
CA GLN A 78 -12.84 35.92 38.77
C GLN A 78 -12.38 36.56 37.46
N LEU A 79 -13.37 36.99 36.67
CA LEU A 79 -13.48 38.35 36.12
C LEU A 79 -14.93 38.53 35.64
N GLN A 80 -15.78 38.94 36.58
CA GLN A 80 -17.08 39.55 36.29
C GLN A 80 -16.81 41.00 35.91
N HIS A 81 -17.15 41.40 34.68
CA HIS A 81 -17.25 42.80 34.30
C HIS A 81 -18.72 43.18 34.05
N PRO A 82 -19.12 44.39 34.44
CA PRO A 82 -20.51 44.84 34.36
C PRO A 82 -20.90 45.16 32.91
N ILE A 83 -22.11 44.73 32.57
CA ILE A 83 -22.83 45.04 31.34
C ILE A 83 -23.12 46.56 31.35
N TRP A 84 -22.43 47.31 30.50
CA TRP A 84 -22.85 48.65 30.11
C TRP A 84 -23.82 48.52 28.94
N ALA A 85 -25.10 48.77 29.24
CA ALA A 85 -26.13 48.98 28.24
C ALA A 85 -25.83 50.29 27.50
N CYS A 86 -25.37 50.20 26.25
CA CYS A 86 -25.42 51.32 25.33
C CYS A 86 -26.82 51.35 24.69
N ALA A 87 -27.46 52.50 24.89
CA ALA A 87 -28.78 52.84 24.41
C ALA A 87 -28.88 52.82 22.87
N ALA A 88 -30.14 52.74 22.43
CA ALA A 88 -30.62 52.65 21.06
C ALA A 88 -29.91 53.58 20.06
N MET A 89 -29.50 52.99 18.94
CA MET A 89 -29.17 53.71 17.70
C MET A 89 -30.42 53.74 16.81
N PRO A 90 -30.74 54.88 16.17
CA PRO A 90 -32.01 55.09 15.46
C PRO A 90 -31.93 54.65 13.98
N GLU A 91 -32.92 53.86 13.54
CA GLU A 91 -33.63 53.82 12.24
C GLU A 91 -32.90 53.92 10.88
N TRP A 92 -31.56 54.03 10.79
CA TRP A 92 -30.87 54.12 9.48
C TRP A 92 -30.61 52.77 8.80
N GLU A 93 -30.71 51.64 9.52
CA GLU A 93 -30.55 50.29 8.96
C GLU A 93 -31.69 49.90 8.00
N ALA A 94 -32.87 50.51 8.15
CA ALA A 94 -34.02 50.23 7.30
C ALA A 94 -33.90 50.83 5.88
N LEU A 95 -33.07 51.87 5.69
CA LEU A 95 -32.94 52.55 4.39
C LEU A 95 -31.80 51.98 3.50
N MET A 96 -30.85 51.25 4.09
CA MET A 96 -29.70 50.65 3.38
C MET A 96 -29.74 49.11 3.33
N GLY A 97 -30.58 48.46 4.16
CA GLY A 97 -30.64 47.00 4.29
C GLY A 97 -31.48 46.25 3.23
N GLY A 98 -32.33 46.94 2.47
CA GLY A 98 -33.33 46.28 1.61
C GLY A 98 -32.81 45.76 0.26
N SER A 99 -31.72 46.29 -0.28
CA SER A 99 -31.27 45.98 -1.65
C SER A 99 -29.95 45.20 -1.73
N ALA A 100 -29.10 45.25 -0.70
CA ALA A 100 -27.84 44.49 -0.68
C ALA A 100 -28.06 42.99 -0.38
N ALA A 101 -29.09 42.65 0.39
CA ALA A 101 -29.40 41.27 0.76
C ALA A 101 -29.95 40.44 -0.42
N ALA A 102 -30.70 41.05 -1.34
CA ALA A 102 -31.28 40.37 -2.50
C ALA A 102 -30.22 39.97 -3.55
N GLY A 103 -29.13 40.73 -3.66
CA GLY A 103 -28.00 40.42 -4.56
C GLY A 103 -26.97 39.45 -3.97
N ALA A 104 -26.86 39.37 -2.65
CA ALA A 104 -25.88 38.50 -1.97
C ALA A 104 -26.27 37.01 -2.01
N ALA A 105 -27.56 36.69 -1.97
CA ALA A 105 -28.06 35.31 -2.00
C ALA A 105 -27.68 34.51 -3.27
N PRO A 106 -27.88 35.01 -4.50
CA PRO A 106 -27.52 34.27 -5.72
C PRO A 106 -26.00 34.12 -5.89
N VAL A 107 -25.19 35.08 -5.42
CA VAL A 107 -23.72 35.00 -5.45
C VAL A 107 -23.23 33.95 -4.45
N ALA A 108 -23.75 33.95 -3.23
CA ALA A 108 -23.42 32.94 -2.22
C ALA A 108 -23.81 31.52 -2.67
N ALA A 109 -25.00 31.36 -3.27
CA ALA A 109 -25.45 30.08 -3.83
C ALA A 109 -24.54 29.60 -4.98
N SER A 110 -24.13 30.50 -5.88
CA SER A 110 -23.21 30.17 -6.98
C SER A 110 -21.83 29.75 -6.46
N LEU A 111 -21.27 30.47 -5.49
CA LEU A 111 -20.00 30.12 -4.85
C LEU A 111 -20.08 28.77 -4.11
N ALA A 112 -21.18 28.52 -3.40
CA ALA A 112 -21.41 27.24 -2.73
C ALA A 112 -21.50 26.08 -3.73
N SER A 113 -22.20 26.29 -4.86
CA SER A 113 -22.31 25.27 -5.92
C SER A 113 -20.96 24.98 -6.59
N GLY A 114 -20.12 26.01 -6.81
CA GLY A 114 -18.77 25.86 -7.34
C GLY A 114 -17.87 25.07 -6.39
N LEU A 115 -17.91 25.37 -5.09
CA LEU A 115 -17.18 24.60 -4.06
C LEU A 115 -17.64 23.14 -4.00
N ALA A 116 -18.96 22.90 -4.03
CA ALA A 116 -19.51 21.56 -3.99
C ALA A 116 -19.06 20.73 -5.20
N TRP A 117 -19.12 21.29 -6.40
CA TRP A 117 -18.64 20.61 -7.61
C TRP A 117 -17.15 20.33 -7.58
N SER A 118 -16.35 21.30 -7.14
CA SER A 118 -14.90 21.12 -7.01
C SER A 118 -14.56 20.04 -5.98
N ALA A 119 -15.30 19.97 -4.86
CA ALA A 119 -15.15 18.94 -3.84
C ALA A 119 -15.50 17.54 -4.36
N VAL A 120 -16.65 17.37 -5.01
CA VAL A 120 -17.10 16.09 -5.58
C VAL A 120 -16.15 15.62 -6.67
N SER A 121 -15.76 16.51 -7.58
CA SER A 121 -14.82 16.20 -8.67
C SER A 121 -13.44 15.84 -8.12
N GLY A 122 -12.96 16.58 -7.12
CA GLY A 122 -11.70 16.27 -6.43
C GLY A 122 -11.72 14.91 -5.74
N ALA A 123 -12.83 14.57 -5.06
CA ALA A 123 -13.01 13.25 -4.45
C ALA A 123 -13.00 12.12 -5.50
N ALA A 124 -13.66 12.32 -6.65
CA ALA A 124 -13.64 11.37 -7.75
C ALA A 124 -12.22 11.19 -8.32
N VAL A 125 -11.47 12.27 -8.54
CA VAL A 125 -10.07 12.22 -8.97
C VAL A 125 -9.22 11.43 -7.98
N LEU A 126 -9.36 11.71 -6.68
CA LEU A 126 -8.61 11.02 -5.64
C LEU A 126 -8.94 9.53 -5.60
N TYR A 127 -10.22 9.15 -5.70
CA TYR A 127 -10.63 7.75 -5.78
C TYR A 127 -10.00 7.01 -6.97
N ILE A 128 -10.02 7.63 -8.16
CA ILE A 128 -9.43 7.06 -9.39
C ILE A 128 -7.92 6.86 -9.21
N VAL A 129 -7.20 7.90 -8.78
CA VAL A 129 -5.74 7.86 -8.63
C VAL A 129 -5.32 6.88 -7.53
N ILE A 130 -6.03 6.83 -6.40
CA ILE A 130 -5.78 5.89 -5.32
C ILE A 130 -6.05 4.45 -5.79
N SER A 131 -7.16 4.19 -6.47
CA SER A 131 -7.46 2.87 -7.04
C SER A 131 -6.38 2.41 -8.01
N PHE A 132 -5.95 3.28 -8.92
CA PHE A 132 -4.85 2.98 -9.84
C PHE A 132 -3.53 2.71 -9.11
N THR A 133 -3.21 3.52 -8.10
CA THR A 133 -1.97 3.36 -7.33
C THR A 133 -1.98 2.06 -6.54
N GLU A 134 -3.09 1.73 -5.87
CA GLU A 134 -3.27 0.45 -5.18
C GLU A 134 -3.10 -0.73 -6.15
N TYR A 135 -3.79 -0.69 -7.28
CA TYR A 135 -3.72 -1.73 -8.32
C TYR A 135 -2.28 -1.93 -8.80
N ALA A 136 -1.63 -0.83 -9.21
CA ALA A 136 -0.29 -0.90 -9.77
C ALA A 136 0.74 -1.35 -8.72
N TYR A 137 0.61 -0.89 -7.48
CA TYR A 137 1.49 -1.30 -6.39
C TYR A 137 1.30 -2.77 -6.07
N HIS A 138 0.07 -3.21 -5.85
CA HIS A 138 -0.22 -4.58 -5.46
C HIS A 138 0.17 -5.56 -6.57
N ARG A 139 -0.18 -5.29 -7.84
CA ARG A 139 0.18 -6.15 -8.96
C ARG A 139 1.66 -6.11 -9.32
N TYR A 140 2.19 -4.93 -9.63
CA TYR A 140 3.53 -4.86 -10.23
C TYR A 140 4.65 -4.86 -9.18
N VAL A 141 4.40 -4.35 -7.98
CA VAL A 141 5.39 -4.30 -6.91
C VAL A 141 5.26 -5.49 -5.97
N GLN A 142 4.09 -5.71 -5.37
CA GLN A 142 3.93 -6.77 -4.36
C GLN A 142 3.89 -8.16 -5.00
N HIS A 143 3.19 -8.35 -6.12
CA HIS A 143 3.22 -9.59 -6.91
C HIS A 143 4.38 -9.68 -7.90
N LEU A 144 5.27 -8.69 -7.92
CA LEU A 144 6.48 -8.65 -8.74
C LEU A 144 6.26 -8.81 -10.25
N ASP A 145 5.06 -8.50 -10.76
CA ASP A 145 4.79 -8.56 -12.19
C ASP A 145 5.68 -7.59 -12.98
N LEU A 146 6.27 -6.56 -12.35
CA LEU A 146 7.25 -5.68 -13.00
C LEU A 146 8.46 -6.48 -13.54
N ASN A 147 8.90 -7.54 -12.86
CA ASN A 147 9.99 -8.41 -13.32
C ASN A 147 9.66 -9.13 -14.65
N ARG A 148 8.37 -9.21 -15.00
CA ARG A 148 7.88 -9.87 -16.23
C ARG A 148 7.71 -8.90 -17.39
N LEU A 149 7.76 -7.59 -17.14
CA LEU A 149 7.63 -6.59 -18.19
C LEU A 149 8.90 -6.53 -19.04
N GLY A 150 8.75 -6.55 -20.37
CA GLY A 150 9.87 -6.55 -21.32
C GLY A 150 10.80 -5.34 -21.13
N VAL A 151 10.25 -4.17 -20.83
CA VAL A 151 11.05 -2.96 -20.53
C VAL A 151 11.94 -3.12 -19.30
N TYR A 152 11.45 -3.77 -18.25
CA TYR A 152 12.24 -3.99 -17.04
C TYR A 152 13.27 -5.10 -17.25
N GLN A 153 12.91 -6.16 -17.98
CA GLN A 153 13.85 -7.19 -18.39
C GLN A 153 14.99 -6.62 -19.24
N PHE A 154 14.68 -5.72 -20.17
CA PHE A 154 15.67 -4.97 -20.93
C PHE A 154 16.57 -4.13 -20.01
N ALA A 155 16.00 -3.36 -19.08
CA ALA A 155 16.78 -2.58 -18.12
C ALA A 155 17.70 -3.46 -17.27
N ARG A 156 17.26 -4.66 -16.87
CA ARG A 156 18.09 -5.62 -16.15
C ARG A 156 19.25 -6.14 -17.01
N GLN A 157 18.99 -6.46 -18.27
CA GLN A 157 19.99 -7.01 -19.19
C GLN A 157 21.01 -5.96 -19.64
N VAL A 158 20.57 -4.72 -19.90
CA VAL A 158 21.40 -3.67 -20.51
C VAL A 158 21.98 -2.72 -19.47
N LEU A 159 21.19 -2.35 -18.45
CA LEU A 159 21.60 -1.37 -17.44
C LEU A 159 22.03 -2.03 -16.12
N GLY A 160 21.99 -3.36 -16.03
CA GLY A 160 22.33 -4.09 -14.80
C GLY A 160 21.37 -3.82 -13.65
N ALA A 161 20.13 -3.40 -13.93
CA ALA A 161 19.13 -3.21 -12.89
C ALA A 161 18.94 -4.50 -12.07
N PRO A 162 18.80 -4.41 -10.73
CA PRO A 162 18.59 -5.60 -9.90
C PRO A 162 17.23 -6.24 -10.18
N THR A 163 17.08 -7.52 -9.87
CA THR A 163 15.75 -8.15 -9.82
C THR A 163 15.00 -7.56 -8.63
N LEU A 164 13.74 -7.15 -8.83
CA LEU A 164 12.91 -6.79 -7.68
C LEU A 164 12.63 -8.04 -6.86
N VAL A 165 12.96 -7.97 -5.57
CA VAL A 165 12.64 -9.02 -4.62
C VAL A 165 11.32 -8.64 -3.96
N GLY A 166 10.43 -9.62 -3.84
CA GLY A 166 9.12 -9.46 -3.22
C GLY A 166 9.24 -8.97 -1.79
N ASP A 167 8.26 -8.17 -1.37
CA ASP A 167 8.03 -7.96 0.04
C ASP A 167 7.41 -9.23 0.66
N PHE A 168 7.03 -9.14 1.95
CA PHE A 168 6.34 -10.22 2.65
C PHE A 168 4.98 -10.59 2.05
N HIS A 169 4.48 -9.88 1.04
CA HIS A 169 3.17 -10.15 0.43
C HIS A 169 3.18 -11.44 -0.41
N MET A 170 4.26 -11.75 -1.14
CA MET A 170 4.35 -13.04 -1.83
C MET A 170 4.40 -14.21 -0.85
N LEU A 171 5.02 -14.01 0.31
CA LEU A 171 5.05 -14.99 1.39
C LEU A 171 3.65 -15.17 1.98
N HIS A 172 2.93 -14.07 2.22
CA HIS A 172 1.53 -14.09 2.66
C HIS A 172 0.66 -15.01 1.79
N HIS A 173 0.72 -14.87 0.47
CA HIS A 173 -0.02 -15.73 -0.46
C HIS A 173 0.37 -17.20 -0.39
N ARG A 174 1.62 -17.50 -0.03
CA ARG A 174 2.12 -18.86 0.14
C ARG A 174 1.68 -19.49 1.47
N GLU A 175 1.54 -18.68 2.52
CA GLU A 175 1.12 -19.11 3.85
C GLU A 175 -0.42 -19.16 4.01
N THR A 176 -1.15 -18.49 3.11
CA THR A 176 -2.61 -18.45 3.14
C THR A 176 -3.22 -19.74 2.59
N LEU A 177 -4.07 -20.38 3.38
CA LEU A 177 -4.84 -21.56 3.00
C LEU A 177 -6.15 -21.17 2.26
N ASP A 178 -6.81 -22.16 1.63
CA ASP A 178 -8.05 -21.93 0.86
C ASP A 178 -9.24 -21.40 1.70
N ASP A 179 -9.18 -21.60 3.02
CA ASP A 179 -10.12 -21.08 4.01
C ASP A 179 -9.74 -19.69 4.55
N MET A 180 -8.72 -19.07 3.96
CA MET A 180 -8.14 -17.77 4.33
C MET A 180 -7.36 -17.73 5.65
N SER A 181 -7.27 -18.82 6.38
CA SER A 181 -6.36 -18.89 7.54
C SER A 181 -4.89 -18.87 7.09
N ILE A 182 -4.01 -18.40 7.98
CA ILE A 182 -2.56 -18.39 7.73
C ILE A 182 -1.95 -19.54 8.53
N GLU A 183 -1.30 -20.46 7.82
CA GLU A 183 -0.44 -21.47 8.44
C GLU A 183 1.00 -20.91 8.47
N PRO A 184 1.47 -20.41 9.62
CA PRO A 184 2.74 -19.71 9.67
C PRO A 184 3.88 -20.66 9.35
N LEU A 185 4.70 -20.30 8.36
CA LEU A 185 5.96 -21.01 8.15
C LEU A 185 6.87 -20.79 9.36
N SER A 186 7.75 -21.76 9.61
CA SER A 186 8.71 -21.69 10.73
C SER A 186 9.43 -20.34 10.71
N LYS A 187 9.59 -19.73 11.89
CA LYS A 187 10.39 -18.51 12.06
C LYS A 187 11.84 -18.71 11.61
N ASP A 188 12.34 -19.94 11.61
CA ASP A 188 13.68 -20.26 11.10
C ASP A 188 13.79 -20.05 9.58
N ALA A 189 12.67 -20.22 8.86
CA ALA A 189 12.63 -19.97 7.42
C ALA A 189 12.48 -18.47 7.09
N PHE A 190 11.84 -17.70 7.98
CA PHE A 190 11.56 -16.27 7.78
C PHE A 190 11.69 -15.49 9.10
N PRO A 191 12.92 -15.20 9.54
CA PRO A 191 13.16 -14.55 10.84
C PRO A 191 12.56 -13.14 10.92
N ASP A 192 12.37 -12.49 9.77
CA ASP A 192 11.86 -11.12 9.67
C ASP A 192 10.34 -11.02 9.51
N ALA A 193 9.61 -12.15 9.60
CA ALA A 193 8.16 -12.16 9.46
C ALA A 193 7.49 -11.33 10.57
N THR A 194 6.75 -10.29 10.17
CA THR A 194 6.02 -9.43 11.10
C THR A 194 4.76 -10.12 11.64
N VAL A 195 4.19 -9.57 12.72
CA VAL A 195 2.90 -10.03 13.28
C VAL A 195 1.81 -10.05 12.21
N HIS A 196 1.85 -9.08 11.29
CA HIS A 196 0.89 -8.92 10.22
C HIS A 196 1.25 -9.70 8.95
N ARG A 197 2.36 -10.43 8.91
CA ARG A 197 2.71 -11.38 7.84
C ARG A 197 2.61 -10.81 6.42
N GLY A 198 2.95 -9.54 6.21
CA GLY A 198 2.85 -8.89 4.89
C GLY A 198 1.44 -8.48 4.45
N THR A 199 0.44 -8.59 5.34
CA THR A 199 -0.93 -8.14 5.09
C THR A 199 -1.20 -6.68 5.43
N SER A 200 -0.36 -6.06 6.27
CA SER A 200 -0.54 -4.68 6.71
C SER A 200 0.27 -3.68 5.91
N ALA A 201 -0.32 -2.53 5.63
CA ALA A 201 0.39 -1.33 5.22
C ALA A 201 1.10 -0.67 6.43
N THR A 202 2.37 -0.32 6.25
CA THR A 202 3.19 0.38 7.26
C THR A 202 3.18 1.89 7.04
N TRP A 203 3.81 2.66 7.92
CA TRP A 203 4.07 4.08 7.66
C TRP A 203 4.91 4.33 6.42
N LEU A 204 5.86 3.42 6.12
CA LEU A 204 6.62 3.51 4.88
C LEU A 204 5.72 3.31 3.64
N SER A 205 4.75 2.40 3.72
CA SER A 205 3.72 2.23 2.68
C SER A 205 2.91 3.52 2.49
N PHE A 206 2.53 4.19 3.59
CA PHE A 206 1.86 5.49 3.54
C PHE A 206 2.69 6.55 2.81
N PHE A 207 3.95 6.75 3.19
CA PHE A 207 4.78 7.77 2.53
C PHE A 207 5.01 7.47 1.04
N LYS A 208 5.26 6.20 0.68
CA LYS A 208 5.42 5.80 -0.72
C LYS A 208 4.16 6.05 -1.53
N MET A 209 3.02 5.58 -1.03
CA MET A 209 1.73 5.74 -1.71
C MET A 209 1.32 7.21 -1.80
N ALA A 210 1.44 7.96 -0.71
CA ALA A 210 1.11 9.38 -0.67
C ALA A 210 1.97 10.18 -1.67
N PHE A 211 3.26 9.89 -1.77
CA PHE A 211 4.14 10.53 -2.75
C PHE A 211 3.69 10.22 -4.19
N ILE A 212 3.41 8.96 -4.51
CA ILE A 212 2.96 8.54 -5.84
C ILE A 212 1.58 9.14 -6.19
N VAL A 213 0.64 9.15 -5.25
CA VAL A 213 -0.67 9.77 -5.43
C VAL A 213 -0.54 11.28 -5.59
N MET A 214 0.34 11.95 -4.82
CA MET A 214 0.59 13.38 -4.94
C MET A 214 1.06 13.76 -6.35
N LEU A 215 2.02 13.02 -6.91
CA LEU A 215 2.54 13.28 -8.26
C LEU A 215 1.45 13.19 -9.34
N GLN A 216 0.51 12.26 -9.18
CA GLN A 216 -0.55 12.01 -10.16
C GLN A 216 -1.78 12.91 -9.94
N ALA A 217 -2.17 13.16 -8.69
CA ALA A 217 -3.40 13.86 -8.35
C ALA A 217 -3.25 15.38 -8.29
N CYS A 218 -2.06 15.92 -7.99
CA CYS A 218 -1.89 17.37 -7.89
C CYS A 218 -2.22 18.10 -9.19
N ILE A 219 -1.84 17.55 -10.36
CA ILE A 219 -2.11 18.18 -11.66
C ILE A 219 -3.62 18.29 -11.93
N PRO A 220 -4.42 17.20 -11.90
CA PRO A 220 -5.86 17.32 -12.12
C PRO A 220 -6.57 18.11 -11.02
N LEU A 221 -6.13 18.04 -9.76
CA LEU A 221 -6.75 18.82 -8.68
C LEU A 221 -6.52 20.32 -8.85
N THR A 222 -5.32 20.75 -9.20
CA THR A 222 -5.06 22.18 -9.47
C THR A 222 -5.77 22.66 -10.73
N ALA A 223 -5.92 21.80 -11.75
CA ALA A 223 -6.75 22.10 -12.92
C ALA A 223 -8.24 22.29 -12.56
N LEU A 224 -8.73 21.63 -11.50
CA LEU A 224 -10.07 21.84 -10.92
C LEU A 224 -10.16 23.05 -9.97
N GLY A 225 -9.12 23.90 -9.94
CA GLY A 225 -9.08 25.13 -9.15
C GLY A 225 -8.61 24.95 -7.70
N TRP A 226 -8.14 23.77 -7.31
CA TRP A 226 -7.59 23.58 -5.97
C TRP A 226 -6.23 24.27 -5.85
N SER A 227 -5.97 24.93 -4.73
CA SER A 227 -4.61 25.38 -4.42
C SER A 227 -3.72 24.16 -4.15
N LEU A 228 -2.42 24.27 -4.45
CA LEU A 228 -1.47 23.17 -4.20
C LEU A 228 -1.47 22.72 -2.72
N PRO A 229 -1.50 23.61 -1.71
CA PRO A 229 -1.64 23.19 -0.31
C PRO A 229 -2.93 22.42 -0.02
N ALA A 230 -4.07 22.85 -0.58
CA ALA A 230 -5.35 22.15 -0.40
C ALA A 230 -5.33 20.76 -1.04
N ALA A 231 -4.80 20.65 -2.26
CA ALA A 231 -4.61 19.38 -2.94
C ALA A 231 -3.71 18.43 -2.13
N ALA A 232 -2.61 18.94 -1.58
CA ALA A 232 -1.69 18.15 -0.77
C ALA A 232 -2.35 17.60 0.51
N VAL A 233 -3.10 18.44 1.23
CA VAL A 233 -3.86 18.02 2.42
C VAL A 233 -4.89 16.94 2.05
N ALA A 234 -5.60 17.11 0.93
CA ALA A 234 -6.61 16.14 0.48
C ALA A 234 -5.99 14.80 0.09
N VAL A 235 -4.84 14.81 -0.62
CA VAL A 235 -4.07 13.61 -0.97
C VAL A 235 -3.61 12.87 0.29
N LEU A 236 -2.98 13.57 1.23
CA LEU A 236 -2.46 12.96 2.47
C LEU A 236 -3.60 12.36 3.30
N SER A 237 -4.70 13.10 3.46
CA SER A 237 -5.86 12.65 4.23
C SER A 237 -6.55 11.45 3.58
N SER A 238 -6.73 11.48 2.27
CA SER A 238 -7.37 10.38 1.52
C SER A 238 -6.50 9.13 1.49
N THR A 239 -5.18 9.28 1.33
CA THR A 239 -4.24 8.15 1.39
C THR A 239 -4.23 7.53 2.77
N LEU A 240 -4.24 8.35 3.83
CA LEU A 240 -4.32 7.85 5.20
C LEU A 240 -5.62 7.08 5.40
N LEU A 241 -6.76 7.65 5.00
CA LEU A 241 -8.07 6.99 5.12
C LEU A 241 -8.12 5.66 4.37
N HIS A 242 -7.60 5.63 3.14
CA HIS A 242 -7.51 4.42 2.33
C HIS A 242 -6.66 3.33 3.00
N LEU A 243 -5.49 3.67 3.52
CA LEU A 243 -4.63 2.68 4.19
C LEU A 243 -5.17 2.22 5.54
N ARG A 244 -5.95 3.06 6.24
CA ARG A 244 -6.71 2.61 7.42
C ARG A 244 -7.79 1.60 7.02
N ALA A 245 -8.50 1.83 5.90
CA ALA A 245 -9.45 0.87 5.35
C ALA A 245 -8.76 -0.44 4.97
N TYR A 246 -7.60 -0.37 4.31
CA TYR A 246 -6.78 -1.51 3.94
C TYR A 246 -6.37 -2.33 5.17
N ASN A 247 -5.83 -1.67 6.20
CA ASN A 247 -5.41 -2.31 7.45
C ASN A 247 -6.58 -2.82 8.30
N SER A 248 -7.81 -2.35 8.05
CA SER A 248 -9.02 -2.95 8.63
C SER A 248 -9.50 -4.18 7.88
N LEU A 249 -9.26 -4.27 6.57
CA LEU A 249 -9.78 -5.35 5.73
C LEU A 249 -8.80 -6.51 5.65
N HIS A 250 -7.57 -6.24 5.22
CA HIS A 250 -6.66 -7.28 4.76
C HIS A 250 -6.13 -8.14 5.91
N PRO A 251 -5.53 -7.61 7.00
CA PRO A 251 -5.12 -8.45 8.12
C PRO A 251 -6.28 -9.23 8.75
N GLN A 252 -7.42 -8.57 8.97
CA GLN A 252 -8.58 -9.18 9.63
C GLN A 252 -9.23 -10.29 8.79
N LEU A 253 -9.13 -10.24 7.45
CA LEU A 253 -9.56 -11.34 6.57
C LEU A 253 -8.88 -12.66 6.93
N HIS A 254 -7.66 -12.58 7.45
CA HIS A 254 -6.85 -13.73 7.84
C HIS A 254 -6.87 -14.00 9.35
N GLY A 255 -7.76 -13.34 10.10
CA GLY A 255 -7.83 -13.45 11.56
C GLY A 255 -6.64 -12.85 12.30
N LEU A 256 -5.86 -11.98 11.65
CA LEU A 256 -4.72 -11.29 12.27
C LEU A 256 -5.20 -10.09 13.12
N PRO A 257 -4.39 -9.68 14.13
CA PRO A 257 -4.75 -8.56 14.99
C PRO A 257 -4.80 -7.23 14.22
N ASN A 258 -5.49 -6.24 14.80
CA ASN A 258 -5.54 -4.88 14.26
C ASN A 258 -4.16 -4.24 14.23
N VAL A 259 -3.90 -3.45 13.19
CA VAL A 259 -2.67 -2.66 13.05
C VAL A 259 -2.74 -1.47 14.00
N THR A 260 -1.72 -1.31 14.82
CA THR A 260 -1.59 -0.21 15.77
C THR A 260 -0.93 1.01 15.12
N LEU A 261 -1.08 2.19 15.76
CA LEU A 261 -0.46 3.43 15.30
C LEU A 261 1.09 3.33 15.24
N ALA A 262 1.71 2.50 16.07
CA ALA A 262 3.16 2.32 16.07
C ALA A 262 3.65 1.54 14.83
N GLU A 263 2.82 0.68 14.27
CA GLU A 263 3.16 -0.20 13.15
C GLU A 263 2.83 0.45 11.79
N GLY A 264 1.75 1.24 11.72
CA GLY A 264 1.31 1.91 10.51
C GLY A 264 0.02 2.70 10.69
N PRO A 265 -0.64 3.09 9.59
CA PRO A 265 -1.99 3.63 9.62
C PRO A 265 -2.92 2.70 10.42
N PRO A 266 -3.51 3.15 11.53
CA PRO A 266 -4.19 2.23 12.44
C PRO A 266 -5.50 1.75 11.84
N SER A 267 -5.81 0.47 12.01
CA SER A 267 -7.11 -0.09 11.64
C SER A 267 -8.25 0.73 12.27
N PHE A 268 -9.39 0.79 11.61
CA PHE A 268 -10.60 1.31 12.22
C PHE A 268 -11.03 0.47 13.43
N PRO A 269 -11.69 1.11 14.43
CA PRO A 269 -12.24 0.39 15.57
C PRO A 269 -13.25 -0.70 15.18
N PRO A 270 -13.47 -1.73 16.02
CA PRO A 270 -14.58 -2.68 15.88
C PRO A 270 -15.95 -1.96 15.74
N GLY A 271 -16.92 -2.57 15.06
CA GLY A 271 -18.26 -1.95 14.85
C GLY A 271 -18.34 -0.88 13.75
N SER A 272 -17.23 -0.57 13.08
CA SER A 272 -17.17 0.53 12.10
C SER A 272 -17.18 0.00 10.65
N PHE A 273 -16.38 0.60 9.76
CA PHE A 273 -16.22 0.23 8.36
C PHE A 273 -16.18 -1.28 8.12
N TYR A 274 -15.47 -2.03 8.97
CA TYR A 274 -15.28 -3.48 8.83
C TYR A 274 -16.59 -4.29 8.77
N GLU A 275 -17.63 -3.87 9.48
CA GLU A 275 -18.91 -4.58 9.55
C GLU A 275 -19.90 -4.15 8.46
N SER A 276 -19.56 -3.09 7.70
CA SER A 276 -20.41 -2.60 6.62
C SER A 276 -20.62 -3.64 5.52
N GLY A 277 -21.75 -3.53 4.80
CA GLY A 277 -22.02 -4.38 3.63
C GLY A 277 -20.93 -4.27 2.56
N TYR A 278 -20.41 -3.07 2.34
CA TYR A 278 -19.32 -2.84 1.39
C TYR A 278 -18.02 -3.50 1.82
N ALA A 279 -17.61 -3.41 3.10
CA ALA A 279 -16.44 -4.10 3.60
C ALA A 279 -16.56 -5.63 3.56
N ARG A 280 -17.77 -6.17 3.80
CA ARG A 280 -18.05 -7.60 3.62
C ARG A 280 -17.86 -8.02 2.17
N TRP A 281 -18.38 -7.24 1.23
CA TRP A 281 -18.19 -7.50 -0.20
C TRP A 281 -16.71 -7.42 -0.59
N LEU A 282 -15.97 -6.38 -0.16
CA LEU A 282 -14.53 -6.24 -0.43
C LEU A 282 -13.71 -7.42 0.11
N ARG A 283 -14.05 -7.94 1.30
CA ARG A 283 -13.40 -9.15 1.84
C ARG A 283 -13.59 -10.33 0.91
N GLN A 284 -14.82 -10.61 0.50
CA GLN A 284 -15.10 -11.72 -0.42
C GLN A 284 -14.43 -11.50 -1.79
N TYR A 285 -14.42 -10.26 -2.27
CA TYR A 285 -13.71 -9.85 -3.48
C TYR A 285 -12.22 -10.18 -3.40
N HIS A 286 -11.57 -9.91 -2.26
CA HIS A 286 -10.16 -10.24 -2.05
C HIS A 286 -9.91 -11.73 -1.76
N VAL A 287 -10.89 -12.50 -1.29
CA VAL A 287 -10.78 -13.97 -1.23
C VAL A 287 -10.59 -14.57 -2.63
N VAL A 288 -11.29 -14.04 -3.63
CA VAL A 288 -11.12 -14.47 -5.03
C VAL A 288 -9.70 -14.19 -5.52
N HIS A 289 -9.07 -13.08 -5.10
CA HIS A 289 -7.67 -12.79 -5.39
C HIS A 289 -6.75 -13.93 -4.91
N HIS A 290 -6.86 -14.32 -3.63
CA HIS A 290 -6.10 -15.44 -3.06
C HIS A 290 -6.35 -16.77 -3.78
N ARG A 291 -7.62 -17.13 -3.99
CA ARG A 291 -8.00 -18.39 -4.65
C ARG A 291 -7.59 -18.46 -6.12
N SER A 292 -7.54 -17.32 -6.80
CA SER A 292 -7.07 -17.20 -8.18
C SER A 292 -5.53 -17.24 -8.31
N ARG A 293 -4.80 -17.49 -7.21
CA ARG A 293 -3.34 -17.40 -7.14
C ARG A 293 -2.83 -16.03 -7.59
N ALA A 294 -3.48 -14.99 -7.09
CA ALA A 294 -3.15 -13.60 -7.36
C ALA A 294 -3.14 -13.21 -8.84
N SER A 295 -4.06 -13.76 -9.63
CA SER A 295 -4.20 -13.41 -11.06
C SER A 295 -5.31 -12.39 -11.34
N ARG A 296 -6.16 -12.12 -10.36
CA ARG A 296 -7.36 -11.25 -10.45
C ARG A 296 -7.57 -10.49 -9.14
N ASN A 297 -8.42 -9.46 -9.16
CA ASN A 297 -8.85 -8.69 -7.98
C ASN A 297 -7.68 -8.07 -7.21
N PHE A 298 -6.83 -7.28 -7.88
CA PHE A 298 -5.65 -6.66 -7.27
C PHE A 298 -5.99 -5.43 -6.41
N ASN A 299 -7.16 -4.82 -6.52
CA ASN A 299 -7.57 -3.79 -5.59
C ASN A 299 -8.25 -4.42 -4.37
N VAL A 300 -7.81 -4.04 -3.17
CA VAL A 300 -8.36 -4.52 -1.90
C VAL A 300 -9.45 -3.58 -1.39
N CYS A 301 -9.27 -2.27 -1.54
CA CYS A 301 -10.19 -1.25 -1.01
C CYS A 301 -10.97 -0.50 -2.11
N CYS A 302 -10.32 -0.22 -3.24
CA CYS A 302 -10.86 0.62 -4.29
C CYS A 302 -10.87 -0.14 -5.63
N PRO A 303 -11.90 -0.96 -5.92
CA PRO A 303 -11.90 -1.97 -7.00
C PRO A 303 -11.95 -1.41 -8.42
N LEU A 304 -12.08 -0.09 -8.61
CA LEU A 304 -12.33 0.52 -9.92
C LEU A 304 -11.38 0.05 -11.01
N VAL A 305 -10.06 0.06 -10.76
CA VAL A 305 -9.09 -0.27 -11.80
C VAL A 305 -9.11 -1.73 -12.20
N ASP A 306 -9.43 -2.65 -11.29
CA ASP A 306 -9.71 -4.04 -11.68
C ASP A 306 -10.88 -4.16 -12.65
N HIS A 307 -11.94 -3.39 -12.42
CA HIS A 307 -13.10 -3.35 -13.32
C HIS A 307 -12.73 -2.76 -14.69
N LEU A 308 -12.00 -1.65 -14.70
CA LEU A 308 -11.56 -0.98 -15.94
C LEU A 308 -10.62 -1.85 -16.78
N LEU A 309 -9.74 -2.63 -16.13
CA LEU A 309 -8.75 -3.45 -16.81
C LEU A 309 -9.20 -4.91 -17.03
N GLY A 310 -10.42 -5.26 -16.62
CA GLY A 310 -10.94 -6.62 -16.77
C GLY A 310 -10.20 -7.66 -15.93
N THR A 311 -9.52 -7.25 -14.85
CA THR A 311 -8.90 -8.15 -13.88
C THR A 311 -9.81 -8.46 -12.70
N HIS A 312 -11.02 -7.89 -12.68
CA HIS A 312 -12.04 -8.29 -11.72
C HIS A 312 -12.57 -9.70 -11.99
N ALA A 313 -13.02 -10.36 -10.93
CA ALA A 313 -13.74 -11.61 -10.94
C ALA A 313 -14.89 -11.50 -9.93
N GLU A 314 -16.02 -12.07 -10.31
CA GLU A 314 -17.24 -12.08 -9.51
C GLU A 314 -17.05 -12.89 -8.22
N VAL A 315 -17.83 -12.50 -7.22
CA VAL A 315 -17.87 -13.06 -5.86
C VAL A 315 -19.04 -14.01 -5.72
#